data_AF-A0A930WDS8-F1
#
_entry.id   AF-A0A930WDS8-F1
#
_cell.length_a   1.000
_cell.length_b   1.000
_cell.length_c   1.000
_cell.angle_alpha   90.00
_cell.angle_beta   90.00
_cell.angle_gamma   90.00
#
_symmetry.space_group_name_H-M   'P 1'
#
loop_
_entity.id
_entity.type
_entity.pdbx_description
1 polymer ?
#
loop_
_entity_poly.entity_id
_entity_poly.type
_entity_poly.pdbx_seq_one_letter_code
_entity_poly.pdbx_strand_id
1 'polypeptide(L)'
;MKIIGIVGSNAEFSHNRLLLQFIEKKFSDLFEFEILEIKDIPMFNQDEDQSKSFPVQYMYNKLIRADGVIIATPEHNHTITAALKSTLEWMSFNLHPFENKPVMIMGASHYDQGTSRAQVHLRKILDAPGVNAYVLPGNEFLLGKAKEAFDEEGNIKSEGTVAFLRSCLENFVKYVEVVKVLRKPLPTPPEDLDCTNPIATTVQGVDPDDPEWVEKASEIVGAAQGNDYVRLDHGLLTVDQIDMFLKALPFEVTYADDNNQFLYYNFNKPANKMLAPRVPAQSGNRLGTVHPPRTFKNVEYLIANLRAGNVDYFRTIVPNTPPEIINVHNYQAMYYPDGSYAGINEIVFDFKPWLDWYLQTTGQRLVSANGAAPVADATSGASNSGHSAPAPAADATSGASDSGHSAPAQAQAVDATSGASEH
;
A
#
# COMPACT_ATOMS: atom_id res chain seq x y z
N MET A 1 6.92 -1.67 -2.53
CA MET A 1 6.68 -2.66 -1.47
C MET A 1 6.94 -1.98 -0.15
N LYS A 2 5.97 -2.01 0.77
CA LYS A 2 6.06 -1.41 2.11
C LYS A 2 6.18 -2.50 3.17
N ILE A 3 7.28 -2.48 3.92
CA ILE A 3 7.57 -3.45 4.98
C ILE A 3 7.63 -2.74 6.33
N ILE A 4 6.94 -3.29 7.33
CA ILE A 4 6.97 -2.79 8.72
C ILE A 4 7.99 -3.56 9.54
N GLY A 5 8.87 -2.85 10.25
CA GLY A 5 9.78 -3.42 11.24
C GLY A 5 9.25 -3.26 12.67
N ILE A 6 9.01 -4.35 13.40
CA ILE A 6 8.60 -4.30 14.82
C ILE A 6 9.80 -4.52 15.73
N VAL A 7 10.09 -3.54 16.60
CA VAL A 7 11.07 -3.70 17.69
C VAL A 7 10.48 -4.57 18.79
N GLY A 8 10.96 -5.81 18.95
CA GLY A 8 10.45 -6.76 19.95
C GLY A 8 10.80 -6.46 21.42
N SER A 9 11.03 -5.19 21.78
CA SER A 9 11.41 -4.74 23.12
C SER A 9 10.84 -3.36 23.43
N ASN A 10 10.31 -3.19 24.65
CA ASN A 10 9.88 -1.89 25.17
C ASN A 10 11.01 -1.12 25.90
N ALA A 11 12.27 -1.58 25.83
CA ALA A 11 13.38 -0.90 26.49
C ALA A 11 13.89 0.33 25.70
N GLU A 12 14.28 1.39 26.42
CA GLU A 12 14.87 2.63 25.86
C GLU A 12 16.08 2.36 24.95
N PHE A 13 16.93 1.39 25.31
CA PHE A 13 17.99 0.88 24.45
C PHE A 13 17.72 -0.57 24.02
N SER A 14 17.91 -0.84 22.72
CA SER A 14 17.66 -2.16 22.14
C SER A 14 18.57 -2.41 20.93
N HIS A 15 19.41 -3.44 20.99
CA HIS A 15 20.17 -3.91 19.82
C HIS A 15 19.26 -4.37 18.66
N ASN A 16 18.00 -4.70 18.94
CA ASN A 16 17.01 -5.04 17.93
C ASN A 16 16.46 -3.78 17.23
N ARG A 17 16.40 -2.64 17.92
CA ARG A 17 16.13 -1.32 17.32
C ARG A 17 17.27 -0.90 16.40
N LEU A 18 18.52 -1.01 16.87
CA LEU A 18 19.71 -0.78 16.04
C LEU A 18 19.75 -1.67 14.79
N LEU A 19 19.39 -2.96 14.91
CA LEU A 19 19.29 -3.86 13.76
C LEU A 19 18.27 -3.37 12.72
N LEU A 20 17.10 -2.90 13.15
CA LEU A 20 16.09 -2.39 12.23
C LEU A 20 16.48 -1.03 11.62
N GLN A 21 17.07 -0.12 12.41
CA GLN A 21 17.59 1.17 11.91
C GLN A 21 18.75 0.99 10.93
N PHE A 22 19.59 -0.03 11.13
CA PHE A 22 20.59 -0.42 10.14
C PHE A 22 19.95 -0.90 8.84
N ILE A 23 18.85 -1.64 8.91
CA ILE A 23 18.13 -2.11 7.71
C ILE A 23 17.53 -0.93 6.94
N GLU A 24 16.87 -0.01 7.65
CA GLU A 24 16.33 1.25 7.13
C GLU A 24 17.40 2.08 6.40
N LYS A 25 18.57 2.28 7.03
CA LYS A 25 19.73 3.02 6.48
C LYS A 25 20.41 2.32 5.30
N LYS A 26 20.43 0.98 5.27
CA LYS A 26 21.33 0.20 4.39
C LYS A 26 20.65 -0.52 3.22
N PHE A 27 19.34 -0.75 3.28
CA PHE A 27 18.59 -1.57 2.32
C PHE A 27 17.35 -0.87 1.74
N SER A 28 17.34 0.45 1.71
CA SER A 28 16.30 1.27 1.06
C SER A 28 16.19 1.06 -0.46
N ASP A 29 17.12 0.31 -1.06
CA ASP A 29 17.03 -0.18 -2.44
C ASP A 29 16.13 -1.41 -2.61
N LEU A 30 15.78 -2.11 -1.52
CA LEU A 30 14.96 -3.32 -1.56
C LEU A 30 13.46 -3.05 -1.31
N PHE A 31 13.13 -2.13 -0.41
CA PHE A 31 11.75 -1.81 -0.02
C PHE A 31 11.67 -0.48 0.72
N GLU A 32 10.46 0.08 0.78
CA GLU A 32 10.13 1.10 1.78
C GLU A 32 10.05 0.40 3.15
N PHE A 33 10.76 0.93 4.15
CA PHE A 33 10.80 0.40 5.50
C PHE A 33 10.31 1.44 6.49
N GLU A 34 9.52 1.02 7.48
CA GLU A 34 9.05 1.87 8.57
C GLU A 34 9.10 1.08 9.89
N ILE A 35 9.72 1.66 10.91
CA ILE A 35 9.96 1.01 12.21
C ILE A 35 8.86 1.41 13.21
N LEU A 36 8.24 0.41 13.86
CA LEU A 36 7.27 0.58 14.93
C LEU A 36 7.83 0.09 16.27
N GLU A 37 7.63 0.91 17.30
CA GLU A 37 7.93 0.59 18.68
C GLU A 37 6.76 -0.11 19.37
N ILE A 38 7.04 -1.10 20.21
CA ILE A 38 6.03 -1.71 21.09
C ILE A 38 5.96 -1.04 22.48
N LYS A 39 6.76 0.00 22.73
CA LYS A 39 6.96 0.54 24.08
C LYS A 39 5.71 1.22 24.67
N ASP A 40 4.92 1.85 23.81
CA ASP A 40 3.71 2.63 24.17
C ASP A 40 2.42 1.79 24.01
N ILE A 41 2.54 0.50 23.68
CA ILE A 41 1.41 -0.45 23.62
C ILE A 41 1.06 -0.86 25.06
N PRO A 42 -0.22 -0.74 25.49
CA PRO A 42 -0.63 -1.14 26.84
C PRO A 42 -0.43 -2.65 27.06
N MET A 43 -0.23 -3.05 28.33
CA MET A 43 -0.25 -4.48 28.69
C MET A 43 -1.62 -5.07 28.36
N PHE A 44 -1.65 -6.26 27.76
CA PHE A 44 -2.89 -6.92 27.38
C PHE A 44 -3.69 -7.33 28.63
N ASN A 45 -4.95 -6.91 28.67
CA ASN A 45 -5.95 -7.32 29.63
C ASN A 45 -7.28 -7.47 28.90
N GLN A 46 -7.86 -8.68 28.91
CA GLN A 46 -9.09 -8.98 28.17
C GLN A 46 -10.32 -8.25 28.73
N ASP A 47 -10.33 -7.96 30.03
CA ASP A 47 -11.43 -7.24 30.70
C ASP A 47 -11.38 -5.71 30.47
N GLU A 48 -10.25 -5.19 29.96
CA GLU A 48 -10.00 -3.76 29.71
C GLU A 48 -9.67 -3.52 28.22
N ASP A 49 -10.64 -3.80 27.34
CA ASP A 49 -10.47 -3.70 25.88
C ASP A 49 -9.96 -2.31 25.43
N GLN A 50 -8.69 -2.30 25.00
CA GLN A 50 -8.00 -1.14 24.44
C GLN A 50 -7.70 -1.31 22.94
N SER A 51 -8.38 -2.22 22.24
CA SER A 51 -8.25 -2.35 20.77
C SER A 51 -8.67 -1.09 20.01
N LYS A 52 -9.43 -0.17 20.62
CA LYS A 52 -9.75 1.17 20.08
C LYS A 52 -8.83 2.30 20.58
N SER A 53 -7.81 2.00 21.40
CA SER A 53 -6.84 3.00 21.86
C SER A 53 -5.90 3.43 20.73
N PHE A 54 -5.46 4.70 20.76
CA PHE A 54 -4.53 5.27 19.79
C PHE A 54 -3.29 4.39 19.50
N PRO A 55 -2.49 3.91 20.49
CA PRO A 55 -1.27 3.16 20.18
C PRO A 55 -1.57 1.78 19.55
N VAL A 56 -2.68 1.13 19.92
CA VAL A 56 -3.09 -0.15 19.34
C VAL A 56 -3.63 0.04 17.92
N GLN A 57 -4.49 1.05 17.70
CA GLN A 57 -4.99 1.40 16.36
C GLN A 57 -3.87 1.85 15.42
N TYR A 58 -2.92 2.65 15.91
CA TYR A 58 -1.74 3.07 15.15
C TYR A 58 -0.97 1.88 14.58
N MET A 59 -0.62 0.93 15.45
CA MET A 59 0.10 -0.26 15.03
C MET A 59 -0.74 -1.15 14.10
N TYR A 60 -2.02 -1.36 14.41
CA TYR A 60 -2.96 -2.10 13.56
C TYR A 60 -3.04 -1.51 12.14
N ASN A 61 -3.31 -0.21 12.04
CA ASN A 61 -3.47 0.52 10.77
C ASN A 61 -2.19 0.47 9.92
N LYS A 62 -1.02 0.54 10.54
CA LYS A 62 0.28 0.41 9.84
C LYS A 62 0.50 -1.03 9.35
N LEU A 63 0.16 -2.03 10.17
CA LEU A 63 0.35 -3.44 9.82
C LEU A 63 -0.60 -3.94 8.73
N ILE A 64 -1.88 -3.56 8.70
CA ILE A 64 -2.83 -4.03 7.67
C ILE A 64 -2.40 -3.62 6.24
N ARG A 65 -1.95 -2.36 6.07
CA ARG A 65 -1.46 -1.80 4.80
C ARG A 65 -0.06 -2.26 4.40
N ALA A 66 0.71 -2.85 5.32
CA ALA A 66 2.01 -3.42 4.96
C ALA A 66 1.86 -4.57 3.95
N ASP A 67 2.80 -4.68 3.00
CA ASP A 67 2.95 -5.88 2.17
C ASP A 67 3.37 -7.06 3.05
N GLY A 68 4.33 -6.83 3.96
CA GLY A 68 4.85 -7.80 4.94
C GLY A 68 5.48 -7.15 6.17
N VAL A 69 5.87 -7.96 7.16
CA VAL A 69 6.39 -7.51 8.47
C VAL A 69 7.70 -8.21 8.83
N ILE A 70 8.65 -7.49 9.41
CA ILE A 70 9.86 -8.03 10.03
C ILE A 70 9.78 -7.82 11.54
N ILE A 71 9.86 -8.90 12.34
CA ILE A 71 9.87 -8.80 13.80
C ILE A 71 11.28 -9.07 14.32
N ALA A 72 11.90 -8.06 14.95
CA ALA A 72 13.23 -8.16 15.56
C ALA A 72 13.11 -8.46 17.06
N THR A 73 13.10 -9.74 17.43
CA THR A 73 12.92 -10.17 18.82
C THR A 73 14.25 -10.36 19.57
N PRO A 74 14.41 -9.79 20.79
CA PRO A 74 15.39 -10.28 21.75
C PRO A 74 15.10 -11.73 22.18
N GLU A 75 16.06 -12.36 22.86
CA GLU A 75 15.82 -13.58 23.65
C GLU A 75 15.93 -13.27 25.15
N HIS A 76 14.83 -13.43 25.88
CA HIS A 76 14.76 -13.35 27.34
C HIS A 76 14.41 -14.75 27.86
N ASN A 77 15.25 -15.35 28.70
CA ASN A 77 14.98 -16.67 29.32
C ASN A 77 14.52 -17.75 28.31
N HIS A 78 15.17 -17.83 27.15
CA HIS A 78 14.86 -18.75 26.05
C HIS A 78 13.51 -18.53 25.35
N THR A 79 12.90 -17.36 25.52
CA THR A 79 11.62 -16.97 24.91
C THR A 79 11.65 -15.51 24.42
N ILE A 80 10.58 -15.06 23.76
CA ILE A 80 10.37 -13.64 23.41
C ILE A 80 10.14 -12.77 24.65
N THR A 81 10.18 -11.44 24.49
CA THR A 81 9.84 -10.52 25.58
C THR A 81 8.34 -10.58 25.92
N ALA A 82 8.01 -10.32 27.19
CA ALA A 82 6.62 -10.22 27.65
C ALA A 82 5.86 -9.10 26.90
N ALA A 83 6.52 -7.96 26.65
CA ALA A 83 5.96 -6.86 25.86
C ALA A 83 5.60 -7.30 24.43
N LEU A 84 6.46 -8.07 23.75
CA LEU A 84 6.15 -8.59 22.42
C LEU A 84 4.99 -9.60 22.46
N LYS A 85 4.94 -10.50 23.44
CA LYS A 85 3.80 -11.43 23.58
C LYS A 85 2.48 -10.68 23.82
N SER A 86 2.49 -9.67 24.69
CA SER A 86 1.36 -8.79 25.00
C SER A 86 0.90 -8.01 23.77
N THR A 87 1.84 -7.45 23.01
CA THR A 87 1.53 -6.75 21.74
C THR A 87 0.85 -7.70 20.75
N LEU A 88 1.31 -8.95 20.68
CA LEU A 88 0.70 -9.97 19.82
C LEU A 88 -0.71 -10.38 20.27
N GLU A 89 -1.07 -10.31 21.56
CA GLU A 89 -2.47 -10.55 22.00
C GLU A 89 -3.41 -9.45 21.48
N TRP A 90 -3.02 -8.17 21.56
CA TRP A 90 -3.82 -7.07 20.98
C TRP A 90 -4.03 -7.24 19.47
N MET A 91 -3.07 -7.87 18.79
CA MET A 91 -3.08 -8.18 17.36
C MET A 91 -3.59 -9.60 17.03
N SER A 92 -4.29 -10.24 17.99
CA SER A 92 -5.03 -11.49 17.79
C SER A 92 -6.34 -11.60 18.58
N PHE A 93 -6.77 -10.53 19.27
CA PHE A 93 -7.99 -10.50 20.10
C PHE A 93 -9.21 -9.99 19.32
N ASN A 94 -9.37 -8.67 19.20
CA ASN A 94 -10.40 -8.01 18.38
C ASN A 94 -9.86 -7.54 17.02
N LEU A 95 -8.56 -7.73 16.77
CA LEU A 95 -7.82 -7.24 15.60
C LEU A 95 -6.90 -8.36 15.11
N HIS A 96 -6.79 -8.58 13.80
CA HIS A 96 -5.97 -9.67 13.23
C HIS A 96 -5.09 -9.19 12.05
N PRO A 97 -4.25 -8.14 12.21
CA PRO A 97 -3.46 -7.58 11.10
C PRO A 97 -2.36 -8.53 10.58
N PHE A 98 -2.12 -9.63 11.29
CA PHE A 98 -1.20 -10.69 10.91
C PHE A 98 -1.86 -11.81 10.09
N GLU A 99 -3.20 -11.86 9.97
CA GLU A 99 -3.88 -12.94 9.26
C GLU A 99 -3.47 -12.98 7.78
N ASN A 100 -2.93 -14.11 7.33
CA ASN A 100 -2.38 -14.30 5.99
C ASN A 100 -1.25 -13.30 5.61
N LYS A 101 -0.63 -12.63 6.60
CA LYS A 101 0.47 -11.66 6.39
C LYS A 101 1.80 -12.40 6.26
N PRO A 102 2.66 -12.09 5.25
CA PRO A 102 4.03 -12.60 5.21
C PRO A 102 4.87 -11.94 6.32
N VAL A 103 5.50 -12.75 7.16
CA VAL A 103 6.33 -12.30 8.29
C VAL A 103 7.73 -12.92 8.23
N MET A 104 8.76 -12.09 8.40
CA MET A 104 10.12 -12.54 8.69
C MET A 104 10.41 -12.35 10.19
N ILE A 105 11.12 -13.30 10.79
CA ILE A 105 11.68 -13.16 12.13
C ILE A 105 13.18 -12.92 12.02
N MET A 106 13.70 -12.03 12.85
CA MET A 106 15.13 -11.87 13.09
C MET A 106 15.39 -11.44 14.54
N GLY A 107 16.65 -11.28 14.92
CA GLY A 107 16.96 -10.56 16.15
C GLY A 107 18.39 -10.68 16.67
N ALA A 108 18.75 -9.74 17.53
CA ALA A 108 20.06 -9.60 18.14
C ALA A 108 20.07 -9.95 19.64
N SER A 109 21.12 -10.63 20.11
CA SER A 109 21.35 -10.93 21.53
C SER A 109 22.82 -10.81 21.95
N HIS A 110 23.08 -10.80 23.26
CA HIS A 110 24.42 -10.62 23.83
C HIS A 110 25.38 -11.81 23.62
N TYR A 111 24.92 -12.98 23.17
CA TYR A 111 25.73 -14.21 23.16
C TYR A 111 25.67 -14.96 21.83
N ASP A 112 26.59 -15.89 21.64
CA ASP A 112 26.91 -16.58 20.38
C ASP A 112 25.70 -17.28 19.70
N GLN A 113 24.68 -17.70 20.47
CA GLN A 113 23.49 -18.38 19.94
C GLN A 113 22.45 -17.44 19.30
N GLY A 114 22.73 -16.13 19.25
CA GLY A 114 21.79 -15.13 18.76
C GLY A 114 20.46 -15.20 19.51
N THR A 115 19.37 -15.21 18.78
CA THR A 115 17.98 -15.18 19.31
C THR A 115 17.22 -16.48 19.03
N SER A 116 17.95 -17.56 18.74
CA SER A 116 17.44 -18.82 18.16
C SER A 116 16.21 -19.41 18.86
N ARG A 117 16.17 -19.47 20.20
CA ARG A 117 15.01 -20.06 20.91
C ARG A 117 13.82 -19.10 20.94
N ALA A 118 14.09 -17.80 21.05
CA ALA A 118 13.04 -16.78 20.91
C ALA A 118 12.40 -16.78 19.51
N GLN A 119 13.19 -16.94 18.44
CA GLN A 119 12.64 -17.03 17.07
C GLN A 119 11.80 -18.29 16.87
N VAL A 120 12.26 -19.45 17.35
CA VAL A 120 11.50 -20.71 17.31
C VAL A 120 10.19 -20.60 18.10
N HIS A 121 10.19 -19.93 19.26
CA HIS A 121 8.96 -19.71 20.03
C HIS A 121 8.02 -18.71 19.34
N LEU A 122 8.55 -17.59 18.83
CA LEU A 122 7.77 -16.60 18.08
C LEU A 122 7.10 -17.22 16.86
N ARG A 123 7.81 -18.08 16.12
CA ARG A 123 7.26 -18.81 14.97
C ARG A 123 6.02 -19.63 15.36
N LYS A 124 6.04 -20.33 16.50
CA LYS A 124 4.87 -21.07 17.02
C LYS A 124 3.70 -20.18 17.45
N ILE A 125 3.97 -18.96 17.89
CA ILE A 125 2.93 -17.99 18.29
C ILE A 125 2.27 -17.39 17.03
N LEU A 126 3.06 -17.07 16.01
CA LEU A 126 2.59 -16.55 14.73
C LEU A 126 1.81 -17.58 13.89
N ASP A 127 2.19 -18.86 14.01
CA ASP A 127 1.53 -20.02 13.39
C ASP A 127 0.20 -20.42 14.08
N ALA A 128 -0.10 -19.85 15.26
CA ALA A 128 -1.33 -20.16 15.99
C ALA A 128 -2.58 -19.62 15.25
N PRO A 129 -3.72 -20.34 15.22
CA PRO A 129 -4.88 -19.96 14.40
C PRO A 129 -5.51 -18.57 14.66
N GLY A 130 -5.31 -17.97 15.83
CA GLY A 130 -5.76 -16.60 16.12
C GLY A 130 -4.87 -15.49 15.53
N VAL A 131 -3.64 -15.84 15.13
CA VAL A 131 -2.66 -14.94 14.49
C VAL A 131 -2.54 -15.26 13.00
N ASN A 132 -2.48 -16.55 12.65
CA ASN A 132 -2.50 -17.09 11.28
C ASN A 132 -1.55 -16.38 10.30
N ALA A 133 -0.30 -16.15 10.71
CA ALA A 133 0.69 -15.46 9.89
C ALA A 133 1.52 -16.43 9.04
N TYR A 134 1.83 -16.02 7.80
CA TYR A 134 2.71 -16.77 6.91
C TYR A 134 4.17 -16.44 7.22
N VAL A 135 4.80 -17.21 8.11
CA VAL A 135 6.18 -16.94 8.56
C VAL A 135 7.21 -17.58 7.63
N LEU A 136 8.10 -16.76 7.06
CA LEU A 136 9.19 -17.17 6.14
C LEU A 136 9.98 -18.38 6.71
N PRO A 137 9.93 -19.57 6.08
CA PRO A 137 10.60 -20.76 6.59
C PRO A 137 12.09 -20.80 6.21
N GLY A 138 12.91 -21.40 7.08
CA GLY A 138 14.32 -21.71 6.80
C GLY A 138 15.28 -20.53 6.63
N ASN A 139 14.80 -19.29 6.76
CA ASN A 139 15.60 -18.08 6.60
C ASN A 139 15.65 -17.32 7.92
N GLU A 140 16.71 -17.54 8.70
CA GLU A 140 16.83 -17.07 10.08
C GLU A 140 18.05 -16.16 10.24
N PHE A 141 17.83 -14.91 10.67
CA PHE A 141 18.93 -13.98 10.96
C PHE A 141 19.16 -13.89 12.47
N LEU A 142 20.24 -14.53 12.92
CA LEU A 142 20.59 -14.77 14.33
C LEU A 142 21.83 -13.94 14.72
N LEU A 143 21.67 -12.67 15.08
CA LEU A 143 22.81 -11.81 15.42
C LEU A 143 23.27 -12.03 16.87
N GLY A 144 24.24 -12.92 17.07
CA GLY A 144 24.96 -13.05 18.34
C GLY A 144 25.96 -11.92 18.57
N LYS A 145 26.46 -11.79 19.81
CA LYS A 145 27.47 -10.79 20.22
C LYS A 145 27.07 -9.35 19.83
N ALA A 146 25.82 -9.00 20.13
CA ALA A 146 25.23 -7.74 19.69
C ALA A 146 25.92 -6.49 20.23
N LYS A 147 26.60 -6.56 21.39
CA LYS A 147 27.37 -5.42 21.94
C LYS A 147 28.62 -5.13 21.13
N GLU A 148 29.21 -6.17 20.55
CA GLU A 148 30.43 -6.14 19.77
C GLU A 148 30.13 -5.91 18.28
N ALA A 149 28.98 -6.35 17.79
CA ALA A 149 28.59 -6.37 16.37
C ALA A 149 28.38 -5.00 15.72
N PHE A 150 27.89 -4.00 16.47
CA PHE A 150 27.60 -2.65 15.97
C PHE A 150 28.74 -1.67 16.24
N ASP A 151 28.99 -0.72 15.33
CA ASP A 151 29.86 0.44 15.55
C ASP A 151 29.13 1.61 16.25
N GLU A 152 29.84 2.73 16.42
CA GLU A 152 29.34 3.92 17.11
C GLU A 152 28.24 4.67 16.33
N GLU A 153 28.09 4.41 15.02
CA GLU A 153 26.97 4.90 14.20
C GLU A 153 25.78 3.92 14.15
N GLY A 154 25.90 2.75 14.79
CA GLY A 154 24.91 1.67 14.68
C GLY A 154 25.00 0.82 13.41
N ASN A 155 26.10 0.87 12.65
CA ASN A 155 26.32 -0.04 11.51
C ASN A 155 26.81 -1.41 11.98
N ILE A 156 26.43 -2.49 11.28
CA ILE A 156 27.01 -3.82 11.51
C ILE A 156 28.44 -3.87 10.95
N LYS A 157 29.44 -4.13 11.80
CA LYS A 157 30.88 -4.11 11.45
C LYS A 157 31.33 -5.19 10.46
N SER A 158 30.61 -6.30 10.38
CA SER A 158 31.00 -7.49 9.62
C SER A 158 30.34 -7.49 8.24
N GLU A 159 31.12 -7.23 7.18
CA GLU A 159 30.63 -7.21 5.80
C GLU A 159 29.96 -8.54 5.40
N GLY A 160 30.49 -9.68 5.83
CA GLY A 160 29.88 -10.99 5.60
C GLY A 160 28.52 -11.15 6.30
N THR A 161 28.34 -10.53 7.46
CA THR A 161 27.05 -10.48 8.17
C THR A 161 26.06 -9.55 7.45
N VAL A 162 26.53 -8.44 6.89
CA VAL A 162 25.71 -7.52 6.07
C VAL A 162 25.27 -8.19 4.75
N ALA A 163 26.17 -8.94 4.10
CA ALA A 163 25.86 -9.72 2.91
C ALA A 163 24.85 -10.84 3.20
N PHE A 164 25.01 -11.56 4.32
CA PHE A 164 24.02 -12.55 4.75
C PHE A 164 22.66 -11.91 5.03
N LEU A 165 22.62 -10.78 5.77
CA LEU A 165 21.39 -10.02 6.04
C LEU A 165 20.69 -9.58 4.75
N ARG A 166 21.44 -9.06 3.76
CA ARG A 166 20.89 -8.76 2.43
C ARG A 166 20.25 -9.98 1.79
N SER A 167 20.92 -11.14 1.79
CA SER A 167 20.36 -12.36 1.19
C SER A 167 19.10 -12.86 1.94
N CYS A 168 18.99 -12.63 3.25
CA CYS A 168 17.77 -12.87 4.00
C CYS A 168 16.62 -11.95 3.55
N LEU A 169 16.87 -10.65 3.48
CA LEU A 169 15.90 -9.64 3.07
C LEU A 169 15.43 -9.83 1.63
N GLU A 170 16.34 -10.11 0.69
CA GLU A 170 16.00 -10.40 -0.71
C GLU A 170 15.14 -11.67 -0.86
N ASN A 171 15.30 -12.66 0.03
CA ASN A 171 14.43 -13.83 0.06
C ASN A 171 13.09 -13.53 0.71
N PHE A 172 13.03 -12.64 1.70
CA PHE A 172 11.76 -12.16 2.24
C PHE A 172 10.95 -11.36 1.20
N VAL A 173 11.57 -10.46 0.43
CA VAL A 173 10.92 -9.73 -0.67
C VAL A 173 10.26 -10.70 -1.68
N LYS A 174 11.00 -11.74 -2.12
CA LYS A 174 10.45 -12.78 -3.01
C LYS A 174 9.28 -13.53 -2.37
N TYR A 175 9.39 -13.86 -1.08
CA TYR A 175 8.35 -14.55 -0.34
C TYR A 175 7.09 -13.69 -0.14
N VAL A 176 7.24 -12.38 0.08
CA VAL A 176 6.11 -11.43 0.16
C VAL A 176 5.31 -11.45 -1.14
N GLU A 177 5.95 -11.36 -2.31
CA GLU A 177 5.24 -11.43 -3.60
C GLU A 177 4.58 -12.81 -3.85
N VAL A 178 5.23 -13.92 -3.45
CA VAL A 178 4.62 -15.26 -3.52
C VAL A 178 3.40 -15.39 -2.60
N VAL A 179 3.46 -14.83 -1.39
CA VAL A 179 2.34 -14.85 -0.42
C VAL A 179 1.22 -13.89 -0.84
N LYS A 180 1.53 -12.82 -1.57
CA LYS A 180 0.56 -11.81 -2.02
C LYS A 180 -0.58 -12.41 -2.86
N VAL A 181 -0.34 -13.50 -3.60
CA VAL A 181 -1.38 -14.21 -4.36
C VAL A 181 -2.34 -15.04 -3.49
N LEU A 182 -1.99 -15.28 -2.22
CA LEU A 182 -2.81 -15.99 -1.23
C LEU A 182 -3.59 -15.03 -0.31
N ARG A 183 -3.22 -13.75 -0.25
CA ARG A 183 -3.94 -12.74 0.54
C ARG A 183 -5.35 -12.54 -0.03
N LYS A 184 -6.36 -12.78 0.80
CA LYS A 184 -7.72 -12.31 0.56
C LYS A 184 -7.77 -10.80 0.78
N PRO A 185 -8.60 -10.04 0.03
CA PRO A 185 -8.96 -8.68 0.41
C PRO A 185 -9.57 -8.64 1.80
N LEU A 186 -9.27 -7.59 2.57
CA LEU A 186 -9.92 -7.30 3.84
C LEU A 186 -11.42 -7.01 3.61
N PRO A 187 -12.31 -7.36 4.57
CA PRO A 187 -13.74 -7.16 4.41
C PRO A 187 -14.11 -5.69 4.17
N THR A 188 -14.82 -5.44 3.07
CA THR A 188 -15.36 -4.13 2.71
C THR A 188 -16.81 -4.02 3.22
N PRO A 189 -17.10 -3.28 4.31
CA PRO A 189 -18.47 -3.01 4.72
C PRO A 189 -19.18 -2.08 3.71
N PRO A 190 -20.52 -1.96 3.77
CA PRO A 190 -21.24 -0.91 3.05
C PRO A 190 -20.76 0.49 3.48
N GLU A 191 -20.64 1.40 2.52
CA GLU A 191 -20.25 2.80 2.76
C GLU A 191 -21.49 3.67 2.96
N ASP A 192 -21.38 4.64 3.88
CA ASP A 192 -22.36 5.70 4.07
C ASP A 192 -22.08 6.82 3.06
N LEU A 193 -22.80 6.87 1.94
CA LEU A 193 -22.64 7.92 0.93
C LEU A 193 -23.39 9.22 1.28
N ASP A 194 -24.22 9.21 2.33
CA ASP A 194 -25.14 10.30 2.69
C ASP A 194 -24.71 11.08 3.95
N CYS A 195 -23.49 10.81 4.43
CA CYS A 195 -22.80 11.49 5.54
C CYS A 195 -23.55 11.40 6.88
N THR A 196 -24.28 10.30 7.13
CA THR A 196 -25.21 10.17 8.28
C THR A 196 -24.51 9.96 9.62
N ASN A 197 -23.22 9.62 9.63
CA ASN A 197 -22.43 9.33 10.83
C ASN A 197 -21.33 10.39 11.04
N PRO A 198 -21.61 11.52 11.72
CA PRO A 198 -20.68 12.65 11.81
C PRO A 198 -19.36 12.30 12.50
N ILE A 199 -18.26 12.77 11.91
CA ILE A 199 -16.89 12.65 12.42
C ILE A 199 -16.45 13.94 13.14
N ALA A 200 -15.25 13.95 13.72
CA ALA A 200 -14.73 15.06 14.52
C ALA A 200 -14.60 16.40 13.75
N THR A 201 -14.55 16.35 12.42
CA THR A 201 -14.47 17.50 11.51
C THR A 201 -15.80 17.88 10.86
N THR A 202 -16.89 17.11 11.04
CA THR A 202 -18.17 17.37 10.36
C THR A 202 -18.84 18.64 10.91
N VAL A 203 -18.97 19.65 10.05
CA VAL A 203 -19.61 20.92 10.39
C VAL A 203 -21.10 20.72 10.67
N GLN A 204 -21.53 21.05 11.89
CA GLN A 204 -22.91 20.88 12.35
C GLN A 204 -23.74 22.15 12.08
N GLY A 205 -25.06 21.99 11.89
CA GLY A 205 -26.01 23.12 11.78
C GLY A 205 -26.23 23.67 10.37
N VAL A 206 -25.56 23.11 9.36
CA VAL A 206 -25.81 23.33 7.93
C VAL A 206 -26.05 21.98 7.24
N ASP A 207 -26.93 21.92 6.25
CA ASP A 207 -27.13 20.69 5.45
C ASP A 207 -25.98 20.57 4.42
N PRO A 208 -25.24 19.45 4.37
CA PRO A 208 -24.23 19.18 3.34
C PRO A 208 -24.64 19.57 1.90
N ASP A 209 -25.90 19.37 1.51
CA ASP A 209 -26.36 19.68 0.15
C ASP A 209 -26.92 21.12 -0.04
N ASP A 210 -26.68 22.03 0.91
CA ASP A 210 -27.00 23.46 0.78
C ASP A 210 -26.10 24.13 -0.29
N PRO A 211 -26.64 24.84 -1.30
CA PRO A 211 -25.85 25.44 -2.38
C PRO A 211 -24.92 26.59 -1.93
N GLU A 212 -25.07 27.07 -0.68
CA GLU A 212 -24.21 28.06 -0.03
C GLU A 212 -23.43 27.42 1.15
N TRP A 213 -23.28 26.09 1.18
CA TRP A 213 -22.64 25.35 2.28
C TRP A 213 -21.28 25.93 2.67
N VAL A 214 -20.43 26.28 1.69
CA VAL A 214 -19.09 26.84 1.94
C VAL A 214 -19.14 28.10 2.80
N GLU A 215 -20.04 29.04 2.49
CA GLU A 215 -20.18 30.31 3.23
C GLU A 215 -20.72 30.05 4.64
N LYS A 216 -21.81 29.27 4.74
CA LYS A 216 -22.49 28.95 6.00
C LYS A 216 -21.59 28.15 6.95
N ALA A 217 -20.89 27.14 6.42
CA ALA A 217 -19.93 26.35 7.18
C ALA A 217 -18.74 27.20 7.65
N SER A 218 -18.24 28.10 6.80
CA SER A 218 -17.14 29.01 7.14
C SER A 218 -17.52 29.98 8.27
N GLU A 219 -18.74 30.51 8.29
CA GLU A 219 -19.26 31.31 9.41
C GLU A 219 -19.36 30.47 10.70
N ILE A 220 -19.91 29.26 10.62
CA ILE A 220 -20.11 28.34 11.76
C ILE A 220 -18.78 27.96 12.44
N VAL A 221 -17.73 27.66 11.67
CA VAL A 221 -16.42 27.24 12.23
C VAL A 221 -15.43 28.40 12.45
N GLY A 222 -15.75 29.61 11.99
CA GLY A 222 -14.83 30.75 11.99
C GLY A 222 -13.60 30.50 11.11
N ALA A 223 -13.82 30.08 9.86
CA ALA A 223 -12.75 29.66 8.95
C ALA A 223 -11.76 30.80 8.63
N ALA A 224 -10.47 30.46 8.61
CA ALA A 224 -9.40 31.35 8.16
C ALA A 224 -9.52 31.63 6.65
N GLN A 225 -9.28 32.88 6.23
CA GLN A 225 -9.45 33.28 4.83
C GLN A 225 -8.51 34.41 4.38
N GLY A 226 -8.34 34.56 3.06
CA GLY A 226 -7.55 35.63 2.47
C GLY A 226 -6.09 35.67 2.93
N ASN A 227 -5.76 36.67 3.75
CA ASN A 227 -4.41 36.93 4.24
C ASN A 227 -4.06 36.18 5.54
N ASP A 228 -4.98 35.40 6.11
CA ASP A 228 -4.70 34.58 7.29
C ASP A 228 -3.62 33.52 7.00
N TYR A 229 -2.64 33.40 7.90
CA TYR A 229 -1.53 32.47 7.74
C TYR A 229 -1.86 31.07 8.25
N VAL A 230 -1.74 30.07 7.36
CA VAL A 230 -1.82 28.65 7.66
C VAL A 230 -0.41 28.06 7.71
N ARG A 231 -0.08 27.41 8.84
CA ARG A 231 1.13 26.59 8.96
C ARG A 231 0.86 25.20 8.43
N LEU A 232 1.65 24.79 7.45
CA LEU A 232 1.74 23.42 6.94
C LEU A 232 2.96 22.73 7.55
N ASP A 233 3.08 21.41 7.38
CA ASP A 233 4.18 20.61 7.95
C ASP A 233 5.58 21.18 7.60
N HIS A 234 5.78 21.51 6.32
CA HIS A 234 7.00 22.14 5.80
C HIS A 234 6.70 23.46 5.07
N GLY A 235 5.74 24.25 5.55
CA GLY A 235 5.37 25.51 4.90
C GLY A 235 4.63 26.51 5.79
N LEU A 236 4.62 27.77 5.38
CA LEU A 236 3.83 28.85 5.97
C LEU A 236 3.34 29.74 4.83
N LEU A 237 2.04 29.76 4.60
CA LEU A 237 1.39 30.45 3.47
C LEU A 237 0.13 31.15 3.96
N THR A 238 -0.32 32.19 3.26
CA THR A 238 -1.69 32.69 3.46
C THR A 238 -2.71 31.78 2.77
N VAL A 239 -3.98 31.86 3.16
CA VAL A 239 -5.05 31.11 2.47
C VAL A 239 -5.10 31.46 0.97
N ASP A 240 -5.00 32.75 0.60
CA ASP A 240 -4.90 33.19 -0.80
C ASP A 240 -3.72 32.53 -1.54
N GLN A 241 -2.58 32.31 -0.87
CA GLN A 241 -1.41 31.68 -1.48
C GLN A 241 -1.61 30.17 -1.69
N ILE A 242 -2.28 29.48 -0.75
CA ILE A 242 -2.68 28.07 -0.92
C ILE A 242 -3.68 27.94 -2.07
N ASP A 243 -4.66 28.85 -2.13
CA ASP A 243 -5.72 28.84 -3.13
C ASP A 243 -5.17 29.13 -4.54
N MET A 244 -4.25 30.10 -4.68
CA MET A 244 -3.48 30.31 -5.92
C MET A 244 -2.60 29.10 -6.29
N PHE A 245 -1.94 28.46 -5.33
CA PHE A 245 -1.12 27.27 -5.57
C PHE A 245 -1.96 26.09 -6.11
N LEU A 246 -3.10 25.81 -5.47
CA LEU A 246 -3.99 24.73 -5.89
C LEU A 246 -4.65 25.01 -7.25
N LYS A 247 -4.97 26.27 -7.56
CA LYS A 247 -5.49 26.70 -8.88
C LYS A 247 -4.43 26.65 -9.99
N ALA A 248 -3.14 26.73 -9.64
CA ALA A 248 -2.03 26.64 -10.59
C ALA A 248 -1.61 25.20 -10.94
N LEU A 249 -2.17 24.18 -10.28
CA LEU A 249 -1.87 22.78 -10.61
C LEU A 249 -2.35 22.42 -12.03
N PRO A 250 -1.55 21.65 -12.81
CA PRO A 250 -1.92 21.21 -14.17
C PRO A 250 -2.99 20.11 -14.19
N PHE A 251 -3.61 19.83 -13.04
CA PHE A 251 -4.57 18.76 -12.79
C PHE A 251 -5.84 19.35 -12.15
N GLU A 252 -6.99 18.76 -12.45
CA GLU A 252 -8.18 18.91 -11.62
C GLU A 252 -8.01 18.03 -10.36
N VAL A 253 -8.40 18.57 -9.21
CA VAL A 253 -8.19 17.98 -7.88
C VAL A 253 -9.49 18.10 -7.11
N THR A 254 -9.89 17.03 -6.43
CA THR A 254 -11.12 16.93 -5.64
C THR A 254 -10.81 16.18 -4.34
N TYR A 255 -11.30 16.69 -3.20
CA TYR A 255 -11.19 16.06 -1.89
C TYR A 255 -12.58 15.71 -1.34
N ALA A 256 -12.73 14.48 -0.89
CA ALA A 256 -13.82 14.04 -0.02
C ALA A 256 -13.25 13.42 1.26
N ASP A 257 -13.88 13.67 2.40
CA ASP A 257 -13.39 13.24 3.73
C ASP A 257 -13.73 11.77 4.07
N ASP A 258 -13.35 11.31 5.26
CA ASP A 258 -13.67 9.96 5.74
C ASP A 258 -15.15 9.77 6.15
N ASN A 259 -15.97 10.83 6.19
CA ASN A 259 -17.44 10.77 6.25
C ASN A 259 -18.08 10.84 4.85
N ASN A 260 -17.30 10.65 3.78
CA ASN A 260 -17.76 10.66 2.39
C ASN A 260 -18.45 11.98 1.98
N GLN A 261 -18.08 13.10 2.59
CA GLN A 261 -18.53 14.44 2.22
C GLN A 261 -17.56 15.06 1.21
N PHE A 262 -18.04 15.57 0.07
CA PHE A 262 -17.21 16.22 -0.95
C PHE A 262 -16.99 17.70 -0.58
N LEU A 263 -15.84 18.00 0.01
CA LEU A 263 -15.58 19.30 0.65
C LEU A 263 -14.91 20.32 -0.28
N TYR A 264 -14.01 19.90 -1.18
CA TYR A 264 -13.16 20.81 -1.94
C TYR A 264 -12.87 20.34 -3.36
N TYR A 265 -12.76 21.28 -4.29
CA TYR A 265 -12.11 21.06 -5.59
C TYR A 265 -11.36 22.32 -6.05
N ASN A 266 -10.31 22.18 -6.86
CA ASN A 266 -9.61 23.34 -7.41
C ASN A 266 -10.38 23.91 -8.62
N PHE A 267 -11.00 25.08 -8.44
CA PHE A 267 -11.61 25.83 -9.55
C PHE A 267 -10.52 26.50 -10.44
N ASN A 268 -9.76 25.67 -11.17
CA ASN A 268 -8.69 26.08 -12.07
C ASN A 268 -9.20 26.49 -13.47
N LYS A 269 -10.42 26.10 -13.84
CA LYS A 269 -11.10 26.43 -15.11
C LYS A 269 -12.63 26.34 -14.96
N PRO A 270 -13.43 26.98 -15.85
CA PRO A 270 -14.89 26.82 -15.83
C PRO A 270 -15.32 25.38 -16.10
N ALA A 271 -16.45 24.96 -15.52
CA ALA A 271 -16.97 23.59 -15.55
C ALA A 271 -17.09 22.97 -16.96
N ASN A 272 -17.42 23.76 -17.97
CA ASN A 272 -17.52 23.30 -19.37
C ASN A 272 -16.17 23.09 -20.07
N LYS A 273 -15.05 23.27 -19.36
CA LYS A 273 -13.68 22.95 -19.80
C LYS A 273 -12.99 21.91 -18.90
N MET A 274 -13.68 21.46 -17.84
CA MET A 274 -13.18 20.42 -16.94
C MET A 274 -13.36 19.03 -17.55
N LEU A 275 -12.41 18.14 -17.24
CA LEU A 275 -12.47 16.71 -17.55
C LEU A 275 -13.41 16.00 -16.56
N ALA A 276 -13.48 16.48 -15.32
CA ALA A 276 -14.49 16.13 -14.32
C ALA A 276 -15.27 17.40 -13.91
N PRO A 277 -16.37 17.76 -14.60
CA PRO A 277 -17.10 19.00 -14.34
C PRO A 277 -17.60 19.14 -12.89
N ARG A 278 -17.09 20.15 -12.18
CA ARG A 278 -17.53 20.59 -10.85
C ARG A 278 -18.08 22.02 -10.92
N VAL A 279 -19.05 22.36 -10.07
CA VAL A 279 -19.57 23.73 -9.88
C VAL A 279 -19.51 24.15 -8.40
N PRO A 280 -19.46 25.46 -8.06
CA PRO A 280 -19.21 25.89 -6.67
C PRO A 280 -20.25 25.36 -5.66
N ALA A 281 -21.52 25.35 -6.06
CA ALA A 281 -22.63 24.80 -5.27
C ALA A 281 -22.65 23.24 -5.21
N GLN A 282 -21.50 22.59 -5.39
CA GLN A 282 -21.27 21.20 -5.04
C GLN A 282 -20.31 21.03 -3.84
N SER A 283 -19.55 22.06 -3.46
CA SER A 283 -18.63 21.98 -2.31
C SER A 283 -19.43 21.97 -1.01
N GLY A 284 -19.38 20.84 -0.31
CA GLY A 284 -20.20 20.51 0.86
C GLY A 284 -21.03 19.25 0.65
N ASN A 285 -21.37 18.90 -0.59
CA ASN A 285 -22.38 17.88 -0.87
C ASN A 285 -21.99 16.45 -0.45
N ARG A 286 -23.01 15.64 -0.21
CA ARG A 286 -22.90 14.18 -0.01
C ARG A 286 -22.31 13.53 -1.26
N LEU A 287 -21.44 12.53 -1.12
CA LEU A 287 -21.01 11.73 -2.28
C LEU A 287 -22.18 11.02 -2.97
N GLY A 288 -23.26 10.70 -2.25
CA GLY A 288 -24.54 10.23 -2.79
C GLY A 288 -25.24 11.28 -3.66
N THR A 289 -25.16 12.56 -3.34
CA THR A 289 -25.82 13.65 -4.09
C THR A 289 -25.04 14.06 -5.34
N VAL A 290 -23.70 14.03 -5.32
CA VAL A 290 -22.88 14.33 -6.52
C VAL A 290 -22.73 13.15 -7.51
N HIS A 291 -23.34 11.99 -7.22
CA HIS A 291 -23.35 10.83 -8.11
C HIS A 291 -24.78 10.39 -8.48
N PRO A 292 -25.03 9.85 -9.70
CA PRO A 292 -26.32 9.26 -10.02
C PRO A 292 -26.48 7.89 -9.34
N PRO A 293 -27.67 7.49 -8.83
CA PRO A 293 -27.85 6.24 -8.09
C PRO A 293 -27.37 4.95 -8.80
N ARG A 294 -27.33 4.96 -10.14
CA ARG A 294 -26.78 3.86 -10.96
C ARG A 294 -25.28 3.58 -10.75
N THR A 295 -24.52 4.51 -10.17
CA THR A 295 -23.07 4.35 -9.89
C THR A 295 -22.74 4.09 -8.43
N PHE A 296 -23.69 4.16 -7.49
CA PHE A 296 -23.43 4.04 -6.05
C PHE A 296 -22.62 2.80 -5.70
N LYS A 297 -22.99 1.61 -6.20
CA LYS A 297 -22.22 0.36 -5.98
C LYS A 297 -20.75 0.41 -6.43
N ASN A 298 -20.42 1.21 -7.45
CA ASN A 298 -19.04 1.38 -7.91
C ASN A 298 -18.29 2.39 -7.03
N VAL A 299 -19.00 3.40 -6.51
CA VAL A 299 -18.48 4.40 -5.56
C VAL A 299 -18.22 3.73 -4.20
N GLU A 300 -19.21 3.04 -3.64
CA GLU A 300 -19.11 2.17 -2.46
C GLU A 300 -17.91 1.20 -2.57
N TYR A 301 -17.82 0.45 -3.67
CA TYR A 301 -16.71 -0.49 -3.90
C TYR A 301 -15.34 0.20 -3.93
N LEU A 302 -15.24 1.37 -4.57
CA LEU A 302 -14.00 2.13 -4.66
C LEU A 302 -13.58 2.67 -3.29
N ILE A 303 -14.50 3.33 -2.58
CA ILE A 303 -14.24 3.91 -1.26
C ILE A 303 -13.89 2.80 -0.26
N ALA A 304 -14.69 1.74 -0.16
CA ALA A 304 -14.49 0.69 0.82
C ALA A 304 -13.14 -0.05 0.65
N ASN A 305 -12.67 -0.24 -0.60
CA ASN A 305 -11.35 -0.84 -0.85
C ASN A 305 -10.18 0.10 -0.52
N LEU A 306 -10.35 1.41 -0.68
CA LEU A 306 -9.37 2.40 -0.24
C LEU A 306 -9.37 2.52 1.30
N ARG A 307 -10.55 2.60 1.93
CA ARG A 307 -10.76 2.67 3.39
C ARG A 307 -10.23 1.43 4.11
N ALA A 308 -10.43 0.24 3.55
CA ALA A 308 -9.90 -1.01 4.09
C ALA A 308 -8.40 -1.20 3.85
N GLY A 309 -7.75 -0.38 3.02
CA GLY A 309 -6.34 -0.56 2.63
C GLY A 309 -6.10 -1.79 1.74
N ASN A 310 -7.09 -2.20 0.93
CA ASN A 310 -6.95 -3.26 -0.07
C ASN A 310 -6.14 -2.79 -1.30
N VAL A 311 -6.24 -1.49 -1.62
CA VAL A 311 -5.40 -0.78 -2.60
C VAL A 311 -5.13 0.63 -2.09
N ASP A 312 -3.99 1.22 -2.45
CA ASP A 312 -3.69 2.62 -2.12
C ASP A 312 -4.36 3.61 -3.09
N TYR A 313 -4.61 3.19 -4.33
CA TYR A 313 -5.29 4.00 -5.34
C TYR A 313 -6.06 3.16 -6.36
N PHE A 314 -7.10 3.76 -6.95
CA PHE A 314 -7.69 3.32 -8.21
C PHE A 314 -7.28 4.27 -9.34
N ARG A 315 -6.92 3.72 -10.50
CA ARG A 315 -6.68 4.48 -11.74
C ARG A 315 -7.61 3.98 -12.83
N THR A 316 -8.31 4.89 -13.50
CA THR A 316 -9.19 4.57 -14.63
C THR A 316 -9.03 5.57 -15.77
N ILE A 317 -9.26 5.12 -17.00
CA ILE A 317 -9.39 5.97 -18.18
C ILE A 317 -10.89 6.12 -18.44
N VAL A 318 -11.38 7.36 -18.57
CA VAL A 318 -12.80 7.61 -18.85
C VAL A 318 -13.13 7.19 -20.29
N PRO A 319 -14.09 6.28 -20.51
CA PRO A 319 -14.46 5.85 -21.85
C PRO A 319 -15.26 6.92 -22.60
N ASN A 320 -15.17 6.91 -23.92
CA ASN A 320 -15.87 7.82 -24.84
C ASN A 320 -15.40 9.29 -24.78
N THR A 321 -14.17 9.56 -24.32
CA THR A 321 -13.51 10.85 -24.60
C THR A 321 -13.09 10.95 -26.07
N PRO A 322 -12.85 12.18 -26.59
CA PRO A 322 -12.23 12.37 -27.89
C PRO A 322 -10.86 11.67 -28.00
N PRO A 323 -10.45 11.16 -29.18
CA PRO A 323 -9.19 10.41 -29.34
C PRO A 323 -7.93 11.18 -28.95
N GLU A 324 -7.99 12.51 -28.97
CA GLU A 324 -6.93 13.42 -28.55
C GLU A 324 -6.84 13.64 -27.03
N ILE A 325 -7.77 13.07 -26.23
CA ILE A 325 -7.81 13.20 -24.77
C ILE A 325 -7.76 11.81 -24.10
N ILE A 326 -6.68 11.54 -23.36
CA ILE A 326 -6.59 10.38 -22.46
C ILE A 326 -6.95 10.87 -21.05
N ASN A 327 -8.26 11.02 -20.78
CA ASN A 327 -8.74 11.46 -19.48
C ASN A 327 -8.54 10.35 -18.43
N VAL A 328 -7.63 10.59 -17.48
CA VAL A 328 -7.32 9.70 -16.37
C VAL A 328 -7.89 10.28 -15.08
N HIS A 329 -8.67 9.48 -14.36
CA HIS A 329 -9.01 9.74 -12.96
C HIS A 329 -8.16 8.82 -12.07
N ASN A 330 -7.43 9.42 -11.13
CA ASN A 330 -6.73 8.73 -10.03
C ASN A 330 -7.46 9.02 -8.73
N TYR A 331 -8.00 8.00 -8.06
CA TYR A 331 -8.58 8.12 -6.72
C TYR A 331 -7.56 7.57 -5.72
N GLN A 332 -6.91 8.46 -4.97
CA GLN A 332 -5.85 8.13 -4.02
C GLN A 332 -6.40 8.14 -2.59
N ALA A 333 -6.16 7.07 -1.83
CA ALA A 333 -6.48 7.03 -0.40
C ALA A 333 -5.62 8.06 0.36
N MET A 334 -6.25 8.82 1.25
CA MET A 334 -5.59 9.67 2.25
C MET A 334 -5.67 9.01 3.62
N TYR A 335 -4.70 9.31 4.49
CA TYR A 335 -4.62 8.76 5.83
C TYR A 335 -4.19 9.82 6.85
N TYR A 336 -4.74 9.76 8.05
CA TYR A 336 -4.29 10.54 9.20
C TYR A 336 -2.93 10.04 9.71
N PRO A 337 -2.21 10.82 10.56
CA PRO A 337 -0.92 10.39 11.12
C PRO A 337 -1.00 9.09 11.92
N ASP A 338 -2.14 8.79 12.53
CA ASP A 338 -2.42 7.52 13.23
C ASP A 338 -2.64 6.33 12.26
N GLY A 339 -2.59 6.58 10.96
CA GLY A 339 -2.78 5.60 9.91
C GLY A 339 -4.23 5.26 9.58
N SER A 340 -5.22 5.81 10.30
CA SER A 340 -6.62 5.67 9.91
C SER A 340 -6.91 6.41 8.60
N TYR A 341 -7.97 6.01 7.90
CA TYR A 341 -8.35 6.58 6.61
C TYR A 341 -8.93 8.00 6.78
N ALA A 342 -8.52 8.93 5.92
CA ALA A 342 -8.86 10.37 5.96
C ALA A 342 -9.58 10.86 4.69
N GLY A 343 -10.18 9.95 3.93
CA GLY A 343 -10.90 10.24 2.69
C GLY A 343 -10.09 9.98 1.41
N ILE A 344 -10.50 10.65 0.32
CA ILE A 344 -9.99 10.48 -1.05
C ILE A 344 -9.53 11.81 -1.64
N ASN A 345 -8.36 11.77 -2.28
CA ASN A 345 -7.95 12.75 -3.27
C ASN A 345 -8.21 12.19 -4.68
N GLU A 346 -9.18 12.75 -5.41
CA GLU A 346 -9.39 12.49 -6.84
C GLU A 346 -8.55 13.48 -7.65
N ILE A 347 -7.62 12.97 -8.45
CA ILE A 347 -6.76 13.75 -9.36
C ILE A 347 -7.14 13.38 -10.80
N VAL A 348 -7.63 14.36 -11.56
CA VAL A 348 -8.13 14.19 -12.94
C VAL A 348 -7.30 15.01 -13.92
N PHE A 349 -6.86 14.38 -15.01
CA PHE A 349 -5.96 15.01 -15.99
C PHE A 349 -5.97 14.31 -17.34
N ASP A 350 -5.61 15.05 -18.38
CA ASP A 350 -5.30 14.47 -19.69
C ASP A 350 -3.84 14.00 -19.69
N PHE A 351 -3.64 12.70 -19.88
CA PHE A 351 -2.33 12.09 -19.96
C PHE A 351 -1.71 12.19 -21.37
N LYS A 352 -2.48 12.54 -22.41
CA LYS A 352 -2.00 12.57 -23.79
C LYS A 352 -0.77 13.47 -24.00
N PRO A 353 -0.68 14.71 -23.47
CA PRO A 353 0.49 15.57 -23.68
C PRO A 353 1.76 15.03 -23.01
N TRP A 354 1.61 14.36 -21.87
CA TRP A 354 2.72 13.75 -21.12
C TRP A 354 3.27 12.53 -21.87
N LEU A 355 2.37 11.71 -22.44
CA LEU A 355 2.71 10.56 -23.27
C LEU A 355 3.38 10.99 -24.58
N ASP A 356 2.84 12.00 -25.26
CA ASP A 356 3.41 12.54 -26.51
C ASP A 356 4.82 13.11 -26.26
N TRP A 357 4.99 13.92 -25.22
CA TRP A 357 6.30 14.43 -24.80
C TRP A 357 7.30 13.31 -24.50
N TYR A 358 6.89 12.27 -23.77
CA TYR A 358 7.75 11.13 -23.45
C TYR A 358 8.19 10.37 -24.72
N LEU A 359 7.25 10.06 -25.61
CA LEU A 359 7.53 9.34 -26.86
C LEU A 359 8.45 10.17 -27.78
N GLN A 360 8.18 11.46 -27.92
CA GLN A 360 9.01 12.39 -28.69
C GLN A 360 10.44 12.51 -28.11
N THR A 361 10.55 12.65 -26.79
CA THR A 361 11.85 12.84 -26.10
C THR A 361 12.72 11.58 -26.12
N THR A 362 12.10 10.41 -26.02
CA THR A 362 12.82 9.12 -25.98
C THR A 362 12.99 8.45 -27.35
N GLY A 363 12.32 8.95 -28.40
CA GLY A 363 12.25 8.28 -29.70
C GLY A 363 11.47 6.96 -29.68
N GLN A 364 10.75 6.66 -28.59
CA GLN A 364 9.94 5.46 -28.46
C GLN A 364 8.62 5.59 -29.23
N ARG A 365 8.01 4.44 -29.54
CA ARG A 365 6.70 4.35 -30.19
C ARG A 365 5.84 3.33 -29.47
N LEU A 366 4.54 3.61 -29.38
CA LEU A 366 3.57 2.60 -28.95
C LEU A 366 3.53 1.46 -29.98
N VAL A 367 3.43 0.23 -29.48
CA VAL A 367 3.22 -0.97 -30.29
C VAL A 367 1.99 -1.71 -29.76
N SER A 368 1.22 -2.33 -30.64
CA SER A 368 0.14 -3.21 -30.21
C SER A 368 0.73 -4.43 -29.52
N ALA A 369 0.19 -4.80 -28.36
CA ALA A 369 0.60 -6.02 -27.64
C ALA A 369 0.45 -7.30 -28.48
N ASN A 370 -0.40 -7.26 -29.52
CA ASN A 370 -0.65 -8.37 -30.43
C ASN A 370 0.18 -8.30 -31.74
N GLY A 371 1.24 -7.49 -31.80
CA GLY A 371 2.19 -7.45 -32.92
C GLY A 371 1.68 -6.83 -34.23
N ALA A 372 0.42 -6.40 -34.29
CA ALA A 372 -0.12 -5.66 -35.43
C ALA A 372 0.62 -4.32 -35.59
N ALA A 373 1.17 -4.08 -36.78
CA ALA A 373 1.80 -2.81 -37.11
C ALA A 373 0.78 -1.66 -37.05
N PRO A 374 1.17 -0.45 -36.60
CA PRO A 374 0.28 0.70 -36.64
C PRO A 374 -0.11 1.03 -38.08
N VAL A 375 -1.39 1.32 -38.30
CA VAL A 375 -1.85 1.85 -39.60
C VAL A 375 -1.20 3.22 -39.78
N ALA A 376 -0.37 3.37 -40.80
CA ALA A 376 0.29 4.63 -41.10
C ALA A 376 -0.73 5.64 -41.62
N ASP A 377 -0.92 6.75 -40.89
CA ASP A 377 -1.75 7.86 -41.37
C ASP A 377 -1.01 8.60 -42.50
N ALA A 378 -1.59 8.56 -43.70
CA ALA A 378 -0.87 8.77 -44.95
C ALA A 378 -1.04 10.19 -45.53
N THR A 379 -0.83 11.22 -44.72
CA THR A 379 -1.06 12.63 -45.12
C THR A 379 0.19 13.53 -45.08
N SER A 380 1.28 13.11 -45.72
CA SER A 380 2.33 14.03 -46.18
C SER A 380 3.08 13.48 -47.40
N GLY A 381 2.65 13.85 -48.61
CA GLY A 381 3.26 13.39 -49.86
C GLY A 381 4.17 14.43 -50.51
N ALA A 382 5.43 14.07 -50.77
CA ALA A 382 6.29 14.76 -51.75
C ALA A 382 7.44 13.85 -52.26
N SER A 383 7.56 13.73 -53.59
CA SER A 383 8.76 13.38 -54.37
C SER A 383 9.62 12.14 -54.00
N ASN A 384 9.51 11.12 -54.87
CA ASN A 384 10.62 10.24 -55.30
C ASN A 384 11.81 11.09 -55.84
N SER A 385 13.06 10.64 -56.01
CA SER A 385 13.59 9.27 -56.23
C SER A 385 15.11 9.16 -56.00
N GLY A 386 15.62 7.97 -55.66
CA GLY A 386 17.05 7.62 -55.72
C GLY A 386 17.33 6.14 -55.45
N HIS A 387 18.24 5.51 -56.22
CA HIS A 387 18.57 4.08 -56.10
C HIS A 387 19.69 3.81 -55.07
N SER A 388 19.67 2.66 -54.36
CA SER A 388 20.59 1.51 -54.62
C SER A 388 20.78 0.54 -53.43
N ALA A 389 20.38 -0.72 -53.63
CA ALA A 389 21.03 -1.98 -53.18
C ALA A 389 21.26 -2.28 -51.65
N PRO A 390 21.47 -3.56 -51.25
CA PRO A 390 21.22 -4.02 -49.87
C PRO A 390 22.43 -4.60 -49.11
N ALA A 391 22.23 -4.94 -47.83
CA ALA A 391 23.10 -5.77 -46.99
C ALA A 391 22.28 -6.86 -46.24
N PRO A 392 22.88 -7.98 -45.77
CA PRO A 392 22.14 -9.25 -45.63
C PRO A 392 21.93 -9.81 -44.20
N ALA A 393 21.11 -10.87 -44.19
CA ALA A 393 20.61 -11.73 -43.12
C ALA A 393 21.56 -12.24 -42.00
N ALA A 394 20.94 -12.44 -40.82
CA ALA A 394 21.12 -13.57 -39.87
C ALA A 394 20.07 -13.44 -38.74
N ASP A 395 19.60 -14.47 -38.03
CA ASP A 395 19.34 -15.88 -38.36
C ASP A 395 18.26 -16.38 -37.35
N ALA A 396 17.47 -17.40 -37.69
CA ALA A 396 16.36 -17.87 -36.84
C ALA A 396 16.09 -19.38 -36.98
N THR A 397 16.64 -20.15 -36.05
CA THR A 397 16.27 -21.55 -35.74
C THR A 397 16.04 -21.67 -34.23
N SER A 398 15.20 -22.55 -33.68
CA SER A 398 14.40 -23.68 -34.20
C SER A 398 12.98 -23.63 -33.55
N GLY A 399 11.97 -24.43 -33.89
CA GLY A 399 11.86 -25.60 -34.77
C GLY A 399 11.26 -26.78 -33.99
N ALA A 400 9.94 -26.99 -34.11
CA ALA A 400 9.18 -27.99 -33.35
C ALA A 400 8.72 -29.16 -34.23
N SER A 401 8.59 -30.37 -33.66
CA SER A 401 7.79 -31.48 -34.20
C SER A 401 7.56 -32.58 -33.15
N ASP A 402 6.56 -33.43 -33.41
CA ASP A 402 5.98 -34.45 -32.52
C ASP A 402 5.61 -35.71 -33.34
N SER A 403 5.63 -36.91 -32.73
CA SER A 403 4.97 -38.14 -33.24
C SER A 403 5.14 -39.35 -32.30
N GLY A 404 4.10 -40.19 -32.16
CA GLY A 404 4.12 -41.49 -31.46
C GLY A 404 4.57 -42.67 -32.34
N HIS A 405 4.37 -43.96 -31.99
CA HIS A 405 3.58 -44.60 -30.91
C HIS A 405 4.40 -45.80 -30.30
N SER A 406 3.95 -46.90 -29.65
CA SER A 406 2.69 -47.70 -29.61
C SER A 406 2.62 -48.57 -28.32
N ALA A 407 1.56 -49.38 -28.15
CA ALA A 407 1.40 -50.39 -27.08
C ALA A 407 1.05 -51.80 -27.65
N PRO A 408 0.97 -52.88 -26.84
CA PRO A 408 -0.34 -53.26 -26.26
C PRO A 408 -0.30 -53.91 -24.84
N ALA A 409 -1.47 -54.41 -24.40
CA ALA A 409 -1.89 -54.93 -23.08
C ALA A 409 -1.19 -56.25 -22.60
N GLN A 410 -1.49 -56.89 -21.44
CA GLN A 410 -2.75 -56.98 -20.65
C GLN A 410 -2.53 -57.37 -19.16
N ALA A 411 -3.62 -57.45 -18.37
CA ALA A 411 -3.65 -57.37 -16.90
C ALA A 411 -3.74 -58.69 -16.11
N GLN A 412 -3.47 -58.62 -14.80
CA GLN A 412 -4.15 -59.39 -13.73
C GLN A 412 -4.00 -58.70 -12.35
N ALA A 413 -4.75 -59.16 -11.33
CA ALA A 413 -4.90 -58.47 -10.03
C ALA A 413 -5.01 -59.44 -8.83
N VAL A 414 -4.72 -58.96 -7.61
CA VAL A 414 -5.11 -59.56 -6.30
C VAL A 414 -5.14 -58.50 -5.17
N ASP A 415 -5.68 -58.88 -4.01
CA ASP A 415 -6.17 -58.04 -2.89
C ASP A 415 -5.40 -58.28 -1.56
N ALA A 416 -5.42 -57.31 -0.62
CA ALA A 416 -4.99 -57.45 0.80
C ALA A 416 -5.40 -56.26 1.71
N THR A 417 -6.69 -56.10 1.96
CA THR A 417 -7.37 -55.53 3.16
C THR A 417 -6.59 -55.05 4.42
N SER A 418 -7.04 -53.88 4.94
CA SER A 418 -7.26 -53.54 6.38
C SER A 418 -6.05 -53.33 7.34
N GLY A 419 -6.17 -52.58 8.45
CA GLY A 419 -7.35 -51.88 8.99
C GLY A 419 -7.04 -50.93 10.16
N ALA A 420 -8.06 -50.24 10.67
CA ALA A 420 -7.97 -49.27 11.77
C ALA A 420 -8.32 -49.88 13.14
N SER A 421 -8.10 -49.13 14.23
CA SER A 421 -8.59 -49.45 15.57
C SER A 421 -8.80 -48.17 16.38
N GLU A 422 -9.99 -47.99 16.95
CA GLU A 422 -10.32 -46.95 17.92
C GLU A 422 -10.33 -47.52 19.34
N HIS A 423 -10.04 -46.69 20.34
CA HIS A 423 -10.70 -46.70 21.65
C HIS A 423 -10.45 -45.40 22.41
#